data_AF-A0A9Q0KYZ3-F1
#
_entry.id   AF-A0A9Q0KYZ3-F1
#
_cell.length_a   1.000
_cell.length_b   1.000
_cell.length_c   1.000
_cell.angle_alpha   90.00
_cell.angle_beta   90.00
_cell.angle_gamma   90.00
#
_symmetry.space_group_name_H-M   'P 1'
#
loop_
_entity.id
_entity.type
_entity.pdbx_description
1 polymer ?
#
loop_
_entity_poly.entity_id
_entity_poly.type
_entity_poly.pdbx_seq_one_letter_code
_entity_poly.pdbx_strand_id
1 'polypeptide(L)'
;MILAFVCNPEINGLDSQEILEGFYCKIFISKCGPALWIACWSEGKEQEKAMEQAWEHLRTLENELKGKKFFGGESIGFVDIVANAIAFWFGVFEEVVGITLLDEEKFPTLCGWIEQFLSCDVVKECLPPRNELLMFFQARKEAISSSAFKSMVY
;
A
#
# COMPACT_ATOMS: atom_id res chain seq x y z
N MET A 1 -4.77 7.89 13.88
CA MET A 1 -3.98 7.72 15.12
C MET A 1 -2.50 7.36 14.87
N ILE A 2 -2.16 6.69 13.75
CA ILE A 2 -0.77 6.36 13.38
C ILE A 2 0.03 7.58 12.84
N LEU A 3 -0.66 8.60 12.31
CA LEU A 3 -0.04 9.78 11.68
C LEU A 3 0.76 10.69 12.64
N ALA A 4 0.58 10.59 13.96
CA ALA A 4 1.26 11.49 14.92
C ALA A 4 2.67 11.03 15.31
N PHE A 5 3.05 9.77 15.03
CA PHE A 5 4.32 9.22 15.52
C PHE A 5 5.49 9.45 14.55
N VAL A 6 5.23 9.64 13.25
CA VAL A 6 6.28 9.66 12.20
C VAL A 6 6.82 11.06 11.90
N CYS A 7 6.17 12.13 12.38
CA CYS A 7 6.54 13.52 12.06
C CYS A 7 7.18 14.30 13.22
N ASN A 8 7.64 13.65 14.30
CA ASN A 8 8.24 14.36 15.44
C ASN A 8 9.74 14.69 15.17
N PRO A 9 10.23 15.93 15.32
CA PRO A 9 11.55 16.37 14.82
C PRO A 9 12.77 16.02 15.69
N GLU A 10 12.69 15.08 16.64
CA GLU A 10 13.85 14.71 17.47
C GLU A 10 14.78 13.71 16.74
N ILE A 11 15.44 14.21 15.69
CA ILE A 11 16.38 13.46 14.82
C ILE A 11 17.79 13.46 15.44
N ASN A 12 17.95 12.94 16.65
CA ASN A 12 19.27 12.74 17.29
C ASN A 12 19.23 11.51 18.20
N GLY A 13 19.24 10.30 17.62
CA GLY A 13 19.29 9.06 18.40
C GLY A 13 18.94 7.77 17.65
N LEU A 14 18.34 7.87 16.46
CA LEU A 14 17.95 6.70 15.68
C LEU A 14 19.15 6.01 15.04
N ASP A 15 19.15 4.68 15.06
CA ASP A 15 20.16 3.90 14.36
C ASP A 15 19.90 3.86 12.84
N SER A 16 20.84 3.29 12.08
CA SER A 16 20.74 3.24 10.61
C SER A 16 19.52 2.45 10.11
N GLN A 17 19.05 1.47 10.88
CA GLN A 17 17.91 0.63 10.52
C GLN A 17 16.61 1.39 10.72
N GLU A 18 16.45 2.07 11.86
CA GLU A 18 15.26 2.88 12.14
C GLU A 18 15.08 4.02 11.12
N ILE A 19 16.18 4.64 10.68
CA ILE A 19 16.16 5.66 9.61
C ILE A 19 15.68 5.05 8.29
N LEU A 20 16.16 3.85 7.94
CA LEU A 20 15.80 3.16 6.71
C LEU A 20 14.31 2.74 6.71
N GLU A 21 13.83 2.19 7.82
CA GLU A 21 12.42 1.83 8.00
C GLU A 21 11.52 3.06 7.92
N GLY A 22 11.91 4.16 8.57
CA GLY A 22 11.19 5.43 8.48
C GLY A 22 11.13 5.97 7.05
N PHE A 23 12.24 5.85 6.30
CA PHE A 23 12.29 6.24 4.89
C PHE A 23 11.29 5.43 4.04
N TYR A 24 11.28 4.10 4.16
CA TYR A 24 10.35 3.26 3.41
C TYR A 24 8.89 3.48 3.83
N CYS A 25 8.61 3.59 5.13
CA CYS A 25 7.27 3.93 5.61
C CYS A 25 6.78 5.26 5.04
N LYS A 26 7.67 6.25 4.92
CA LYS A 26 7.34 7.53 4.28
C LYS A 26 7.06 7.36 2.79
N ILE A 27 7.83 6.55 2.07
CA ILE A 27 7.52 6.20 0.67
C ILE A 27 6.12 5.57 0.57
N PHE A 28 5.80 4.60 1.43
CA PHE A 28 4.49 3.96 1.46
C PHE A 28 3.36 4.97 1.70
N ILE A 29 3.44 5.72 2.81
CA ILE A 29 2.36 6.58 3.28
C ILE A 29 2.21 7.84 2.42
N SER A 30 3.31 8.50 2.07
CA SER A 30 3.26 9.83 1.45
C SER A 30 3.35 9.80 -0.07
N LYS A 31 3.64 8.64 -0.68
CA LYS A 31 3.82 8.54 -2.14
C LYS A 31 3.03 7.38 -2.74
N CYS A 32 3.34 6.16 -2.33
CA CYS A 32 2.76 4.96 -2.95
C CYS A 32 1.25 4.85 -2.70
N GLY A 33 0.80 4.96 -1.45
CA GLY A 33 -0.62 4.92 -1.08
C GLY A 33 -1.47 5.97 -1.83
N PRO A 34 -1.07 7.26 -1.82
CA PRO A 34 -1.68 8.30 -2.63
C PRO A 34 -1.80 7.97 -4.13
N ALA A 35 -0.71 7.55 -4.76
CA ALA A 35 -0.70 7.24 -6.18
C ALA A 35 -1.64 6.07 -6.52
N LEU A 36 -1.60 5.00 -5.70
CA LEU A 36 -2.49 3.86 -5.84
C LEU A 36 -3.97 4.23 -5.62
N TRP A 37 -4.26 5.11 -4.65
CA TRP A 37 -5.61 5.61 -4.41
C TRP A 37 -6.15 6.37 -5.61
N ILE A 38 -5.37 7.33 -6.13
CA ILE A 38 -5.77 8.09 -7.32
C ILE A 38 -5.93 7.15 -8.52
N ALA A 39 -5.02 6.18 -8.70
CA ALA A 39 -5.13 5.21 -9.78
C ALA A 39 -6.42 4.38 -9.71
N CYS A 40 -6.87 3.99 -8.51
CA CYS A 40 -8.13 3.25 -8.37
C CYS A 40 -9.36 4.13 -8.62
N TRP A 41 -9.36 5.37 -8.15
CA TRP A 41 -10.59 6.16 -8.05
C TRP A 41 -10.69 7.34 -9.03
N SER A 42 -9.72 7.51 -9.92
CA SER A 42 -9.76 8.48 -11.03
C SER A 42 -9.95 7.79 -12.39
N GLU A 43 -10.15 8.60 -13.43
CA GLU A 43 -10.37 8.14 -14.80
C GLU A 43 -9.55 8.98 -15.80
N GLY A 44 -9.32 8.44 -16.99
CA GLY A 44 -8.63 9.13 -18.08
C GLY A 44 -7.18 9.49 -17.72
N LYS A 45 -6.74 10.69 -18.14
CA LYS A 45 -5.32 11.11 -18.01
C LYS A 45 -4.81 11.19 -16.57
N GLU A 46 -5.70 11.48 -15.61
CA GLU A 46 -5.34 11.51 -14.19
C GLU A 46 -4.99 10.10 -13.70
N GLN A 47 -5.81 9.12 -14.09
CA GLN A 47 -5.60 7.72 -13.77
C GLN A 47 -4.31 7.19 -14.39
N GLU A 48 -4.09 7.40 -15.68
CA GLU A 48 -2.88 6.96 -16.40
C GLU A 48 -1.61 7.47 -15.71
N LYS A 49 -1.57 8.77 -15.39
CA LYS A 49 -0.43 9.38 -14.69
C LYS A 49 -0.24 8.82 -13.28
N ALA A 50 -1.32 8.58 -12.55
CA ALA A 50 -1.26 8.00 -11.21
C ALA A 50 -0.78 6.55 -11.23
N MET A 51 -1.18 5.77 -12.23
CA MET A 51 -0.69 4.39 -12.42
C MET A 51 0.82 4.37 -12.69
N GLU A 52 1.33 5.26 -13.54
CA GLU A 52 2.77 5.38 -13.79
C GLU A 52 3.55 5.71 -12.50
N GLN A 53 3.07 6.69 -11.73
CA GLN A 53 3.68 7.06 -10.44
C GLN A 53 3.61 5.92 -9.42
N ALA A 54 2.48 5.22 -9.35
CA ALA A 54 2.32 4.06 -8.48
C ALA A 54 3.34 2.98 -8.84
N TRP A 55 3.52 2.68 -10.12
CA TRP A 55 4.51 1.70 -10.57
C TRP A 55 5.95 2.10 -10.27
N GLU A 56 6.32 3.38 -10.36
CA GLU A 56 7.65 3.84 -9.94
C GLU A 56 7.91 3.59 -8.44
N HIS A 57 6.91 3.86 -7.60
CA HIS A 57 7.00 3.61 -6.16
C HIS A 57 7.03 2.11 -5.86
N LEU A 58 6.17 1.32 -6.50
CA LEU A 58 6.16 -0.14 -6.37
C LEU A 58 7.49 -0.77 -6.80
N ARG A 59 8.13 -0.28 -7.87
CA ARG A 59 9.48 -0.75 -8.27
C ARG A 59 10.54 -0.52 -7.21
N THR A 60 10.43 0.58 -6.46
CA THR A 60 11.37 0.87 -5.36
C THR A 60 11.22 -0.17 -4.25
N LEU A 61 9.98 -0.53 -3.94
CA LEU A 61 9.64 -1.52 -2.91
C LEU A 61 9.98 -2.94 -3.34
N GLU A 62 9.69 -3.29 -4.59
CA GLU A 62 10.10 -4.54 -5.24
C GLU A 62 11.60 -4.76 -5.09
N ASN A 63 12.41 -3.72 -5.38
CA ASN A 63 13.86 -3.81 -5.25
C ASN A 63 14.33 -3.95 -3.81
N GLU A 64 13.70 -3.26 -2.87
CA GLU A 64 14.04 -3.35 -1.44
C GLU A 64 13.75 -4.75 -0.86
N LEU A 65 12.71 -5.41 -1.37
CA LEU A 65 12.27 -6.71 -0.90
C LEU A 65 13.04 -7.88 -1.53
N LYS A 66 13.82 -7.63 -2.59
CA LYS A 66 14.59 -8.68 -3.27
C LYS A 66 15.51 -9.42 -2.31
N GLY A 67 15.36 -10.74 -2.29
CA GLY A 67 16.15 -11.63 -1.43
C GLY A 67 15.71 -11.63 0.03
N LYS A 68 14.61 -10.96 0.38
CA LYS A 68 14.02 -10.97 1.72
C LYS A 68 12.66 -11.65 1.70
N LYS A 69 12.29 -12.25 2.83
CA LYS A 69 10.95 -12.81 3.03
C LYS A 69 9.92 -11.71 3.33
N PHE A 70 10.33 -10.78 4.18
CA PHE A 70 9.59 -9.60 4.62
C PHE A 70 10.49 -8.38 4.52
N PHE A 71 9.93 -7.16 4.58
CA PHE A 71 10.76 -5.96 4.68
C PHE A 71 11.62 -5.96 5.96
N GLY A 72 11.11 -6.59 7.04
CA GLY A 72 11.85 -6.90 8.26
C GLY A 72 12.86 -8.06 8.16
N GLY A 73 13.09 -8.64 6.97
CA GLY A 73 14.00 -9.76 6.77
C GLY A 73 13.30 -11.11 6.87
N GLU A 74 13.57 -11.88 7.93
CA GLU A 74 13.01 -13.22 8.16
C GLU A 74 11.62 -13.20 8.84
N SER A 75 11.26 -12.08 9.45
CA SER A 75 10.01 -11.88 10.17
C SER A 75 9.34 -10.57 9.77
N ILE A 76 8.03 -10.46 10.01
CA ILE A 76 7.25 -9.23 9.79
C ILE A 76 7.89 -8.08 10.59
N GLY A 77 8.30 -7.03 9.89
CA GLY A 77 8.84 -5.81 10.45
C GLY A 77 7.85 -4.65 10.38
N PHE A 78 8.32 -3.47 10.80
CA PHE A 78 7.47 -2.27 10.84
C PHE A 78 6.97 -1.85 9.45
N VAL A 79 7.84 -1.94 8.44
CA VAL A 79 7.51 -1.62 7.05
C VAL A 79 6.43 -2.57 6.51
N ASP A 80 6.47 -3.86 6.85
CA ASP A 80 5.44 -4.83 6.45
C ASP A 80 4.06 -4.46 7.00
N ILE A 81 4.01 -4.01 8.26
CA ILE A 81 2.77 -3.57 8.91
C ILE A 81 2.22 -2.34 8.22
N VAL A 82 3.07 -1.37 7.86
CA VAL A 82 2.65 -0.15 7.12
C VAL A 82 2.21 -0.49 5.69
N ALA A 83 2.91 -1.43 5.04
CA ALA A 83 2.64 -1.89 3.68
C ALA A 83 1.37 -2.76 3.56
N ASN A 84 0.72 -3.13 4.67
CA ASN A 84 -0.51 -3.94 4.65
C ASN A 84 -1.60 -3.38 3.73
N ALA A 85 -1.63 -2.05 3.53
CA ALA A 85 -2.56 -1.38 2.65
C ALA A 85 -2.45 -1.93 1.22
N ILE A 86 -1.22 -2.14 0.75
CA ILE A 86 -0.89 -2.70 -0.57
C ILE A 86 -1.27 -4.16 -0.66
N ALA A 87 -0.95 -4.94 0.37
CA ALA A 87 -1.26 -6.38 0.36
C ALA A 87 -2.76 -6.67 0.35
N PHE A 88 -3.55 -5.93 1.14
CA PHE A 88 -4.93 -6.31 1.38
C PHE A 88 -5.96 -5.37 0.74
N TRP A 89 -5.84 -4.06 0.96
CA TRP A 89 -6.87 -3.10 0.57
C TRP A 89 -6.85 -2.81 -0.93
N PHE A 90 -5.66 -2.64 -1.51
CA PHE A 90 -5.55 -2.34 -2.93
C PHE A 90 -6.00 -3.50 -3.83
N GLY A 91 -5.79 -4.76 -3.42
CA GLY A 91 -6.36 -5.91 -4.12
C GLY A 91 -7.90 -5.94 -4.11
N VAL A 92 -8.55 -5.35 -3.10
CA VAL A 92 -10.01 -5.13 -3.12
C VAL A 92 -10.35 -3.99 -4.08
N PHE A 93 -9.59 -2.89 -4.06
CA PHE A 93 -9.88 -1.74 -4.92
C PHE A 93 -9.74 -2.09 -6.41
N GLU A 94 -8.67 -2.78 -6.80
CA GLU A 94 -8.44 -3.29 -8.16
C GLU A 94 -9.66 -4.06 -8.67
N GLU A 95 -10.23 -4.95 -7.86
CA GLU A 95 -11.43 -5.71 -8.21
C GLU A 95 -12.68 -4.81 -8.33
N VAL A 96 -12.87 -3.86 -7.42
CA VAL A 96 -14.02 -2.93 -7.45
C VAL A 96 -14.00 -2.07 -8.71
N VAL A 97 -12.82 -1.58 -9.09
CA VAL A 97 -12.68 -0.61 -10.17
C VAL A 97 -12.38 -1.25 -11.52
N GLY A 98 -11.93 -2.51 -11.53
CA GLY A 98 -11.65 -3.30 -12.72
C GLY A 98 -10.30 -2.96 -13.36
N ILE A 99 -9.28 -2.69 -12.55
CA ILE A 99 -7.90 -2.40 -13.02
C ILE A 99 -6.90 -3.39 -12.42
N THR A 100 -5.67 -3.38 -12.96
CA THR A 100 -4.55 -4.13 -12.41
C THR A 100 -3.33 -3.21 -12.30
N LEU A 101 -2.88 -3.00 -11.07
CA LEU A 101 -1.72 -2.24 -10.62
C LEU A 101 -0.59 -3.18 -10.19
N LEU A 102 -0.92 -4.23 -9.45
CA LEU A 102 0.00 -5.27 -9.02
C LEU A 102 -0.16 -6.50 -9.90
N ASP A 103 0.79 -6.69 -10.81
CA ASP A 103 0.86 -7.89 -11.64
C ASP A 103 2.16 -8.63 -11.42
N GLU A 104 2.09 -9.97 -11.44
CA GLU A 104 3.22 -10.85 -11.15
C GLU A 104 4.34 -10.73 -12.21
N GLU A 105 4.03 -10.30 -13.43
CA GLU A 105 5.04 -10.07 -14.47
C GLU A 105 5.93 -8.85 -14.16
N LYS A 106 5.35 -7.78 -13.58
CA LYS A 106 6.07 -6.55 -13.22
C LYS A 106 6.63 -6.58 -11.79
N PHE A 107 5.94 -7.23 -10.86
CA PHE A 107 6.23 -7.17 -9.42
C PHE A 107 6.21 -8.55 -8.75
N PRO A 108 6.98 -9.54 -9.23
CA PRO A 108 6.93 -10.91 -8.74
C PRO A 108 7.29 -11.02 -7.24
N THR A 109 8.26 -10.23 -6.75
CA THR A 109 8.69 -10.27 -5.35
C THR A 109 7.61 -9.72 -4.44
N LEU A 110 7.00 -8.59 -4.80
CA LEU A 110 5.88 -8.01 -4.06
C LEU A 110 4.67 -8.94 -4.07
N CYS A 111 4.30 -9.54 -5.21
CA CYS A 111 3.20 -10.50 -5.27
C CYS A 111 3.45 -11.70 -4.33
N GLY A 112 4.65 -12.28 -4.36
CA GLY A 112 5.02 -13.36 -3.44
C GLY A 112 5.04 -12.93 -1.97
N TRP A 113 5.39 -11.68 -1.67
CA TRP A 113 5.30 -11.12 -0.32
C TRP A 113 3.85 -10.91 0.13
N ILE A 114 2.96 -10.42 -0.73
CA ILE A 114 1.54 -10.26 -0.42
C ILE A 114 0.93 -11.60 -0.02
N GLU A 115 1.17 -12.64 -0.81
CA GLU A 115 0.70 -13.99 -0.50
C GLU A 115 1.21 -14.48 0.86
N GLN A 116 2.51 -14.32 1.11
CA GLN A 116 3.12 -14.72 2.38
C GLN A 116 2.58 -13.92 3.56
N PHE A 117 2.48 -12.60 3.44
CA PHE A 117 1.99 -11.71 4.49
C PHE A 117 0.53 -12.03 4.85
N LEU A 118 -0.35 -12.20 3.85
CA LEU A 118 -1.75 -12.56 4.07
C LEU A 118 -1.91 -14.00 4.58
N SER A 119 -0.92 -14.87 4.38
CA SER A 119 -0.94 -16.24 4.91
C SER A 119 -0.64 -16.32 6.41
N CYS A 120 -0.03 -15.29 7.01
CA CYS A 120 0.31 -15.25 8.43
C CYS A 120 -0.93 -15.19 9.31
N ASP A 121 -1.03 -16.06 10.32
CA ASP A 121 -2.22 -16.17 11.17
C ASP A 121 -2.51 -14.86 11.92
N VAL A 122 -1.49 -14.21 12.48
CA VAL A 122 -1.64 -12.89 13.14
C VAL A 122 -2.21 -11.82 12.21
N VAL A 123 -1.87 -11.88 10.93
CA VAL A 123 -2.38 -10.94 9.92
C VAL A 123 -3.85 -11.26 9.64
N LYS A 124 -4.19 -12.53 9.39
CA LYS A 124 -5.57 -12.96 9.14
C LYS A 124 -6.52 -12.59 10.28
N GLU A 125 -6.08 -12.72 11.53
CA GLU A 125 -6.87 -12.37 12.71
C GLU A 125 -7.14 -10.86 12.83
N CYS A 126 -6.30 -10.03 12.21
CA CYS A 126 -6.38 -8.57 12.27
C CYS A 126 -7.11 -7.94 11.08
N LEU A 127 -7.31 -8.69 9.98
CA LEU A 127 -7.92 -8.17 8.76
C LEU A 127 -9.45 -8.33 8.78
N PRO A 128 -10.22 -7.33 8.31
CA PRO A 128 -11.65 -7.49 8.16
C PRO A 128 -11.97 -8.51 7.06
N PRO A 129 -13.17 -9.11 7.05
CA PRO A 129 -13.57 -10.04 6.00
C PRO A 129 -13.53 -9.38 4.61
N ARG A 130 -12.75 -9.96 3.69
CA ARG A 130 -12.56 -9.40 2.34
C ARG A 130 -13.88 -9.15 1.61
N ASN A 131 -14.84 -10.06 1.70
CA ASN A 131 -16.15 -9.94 1.05
C ASN A 131 -16.94 -8.73 1.56
N GLU A 132 -16.86 -8.43 2.86
CA GLU A 132 -17.55 -7.27 3.43
C GLU A 132 -16.94 -5.97 2.91
N LEU A 133 -15.61 -5.90 2.81
CA LEU A 133 -14.95 -4.75 2.18
C LEU A 133 -15.34 -4.61 0.70
N LEU A 134 -15.31 -5.71 -0.06
CA LEU A 134 -15.68 -5.69 -1.46
C LEU A 134 -17.09 -5.13 -1.64
N MET A 135 -18.07 -5.64 -0.88
CA MET A 135 -19.43 -5.13 -0.89
C MET A 135 -19.50 -3.65 -0.49
N PHE A 136 -18.76 -3.25 0.55
CA PHE A 136 -18.73 -1.87 1.04
C PHE A 136 -18.26 -0.89 -0.05
N PHE A 137 -17.17 -1.22 -0.74
CA PHE A 137 -16.57 -0.38 -1.77
C PHE A 137 -17.34 -0.44 -3.09
N GLN A 138 -17.86 -1.60 -3.49
CA GLN A 138 -18.76 -1.71 -4.65
C GLN A 138 -20.00 -0.82 -4.46
N ALA A 139 -20.64 -0.87 -3.30
CA ALA A 139 -21.82 -0.05 -3.00
C ALA A 139 -21.53 1.46 -2.95
N ARG A 140 -20.26 1.87 -2.84
CA ARG A 140 -19.83 3.27 -2.69
C ARG A 140 -18.93 3.74 -3.83
N LYS A 141 -18.74 2.93 -4.88
CA LYS A 141 -17.77 3.20 -5.95
C LYS A 141 -17.94 4.60 -6.54
N GLU A 142 -19.15 4.99 -6.90
CA GLU A 142 -19.45 6.31 -7.48
C GLU A 142 -19.21 7.45 -6.49
N ALA A 143 -19.58 7.26 -5.21
CA ALA A 143 -19.34 8.26 -4.19
C ALA A 143 -17.84 8.48 -3.96
N ILE A 144 -17.05 7.40 -3.97
CA ILE A 144 -15.60 7.43 -3.75
C ILE A 144 -14.86 8.00 -4.95
N SER A 145 -15.26 7.66 -6.17
CA SER A 145 -14.65 8.19 -7.40
C SER A 145 -15.00 9.67 -7.65
N SER A 146 -16.02 10.19 -6.97
CA SER A 146 -16.39 11.60 -7.05
C SER A 146 -15.26 12.51 -6.54
N SER A 147 -15.11 13.67 -7.19
CA SER A 147 -14.09 14.68 -6.83
C SER A 147 -14.20 15.18 -5.39
N ALA A 148 -15.40 15.21 -4.81
CA ALA A 148 -15.64 15.64 -3.44
C ALA A 148 -15.08 14.66 -2.39
N PHE A 149 -15.10 13.35 -2.66
CA PHE A 149 -14.54 12.36 -1.76
C PHE A 149 -13.01 12.28 -1.89
N LYS A 150 -12.48 12.46 -3.11
CA LYS A 150 -11.02 12.56 -3.36
C LYS A 150 -10.36 13.67 -2.54
N SER A 151 -10.98 14.85 -2.46
CA SER A 151 -10.45 16.00 -1.70
C SER A 151 -10.55 15.89 -0.18
N MET A 152 -11.14 14.80 0.34
CA MET A 152 -11.30 14.58 1.78
C MET A 152 -10.23 13.63 2.34
N VAL A 153 -9.52 12.92 1.46
CA VAL A 153 -8.44 11.97 1.78
C VAL A 153 -7.05 12.63 1.70
N TYR A 154 -6.98 13.87 1.19
CA TYR A 154 -5.81 14.76 1.19
C TYR A 154 -6.11 16.05 1.98
#